data_AF-A0A5B2VB88-F1
#
_entry.id   AF-A0A5B2VB88-F1
#
_cell.length_a   1.000
_cell.length_b   1.000
_cell.length_c   1.000
_cell.angle_alpha   90.00
_cell.angle_beta   90.00
_cell.angle_gamma   90.00
#
_symmetry.space_group_name_H-M   'P 1'
#
loop_
_entity.id
_entity.type
_entity.pdbx_description
1 polymer ?
#
loop_
_entity_poly.entity_id
_entity_poly.type
_entity_poly.pdbx_seq_one_letter_code
_entity_poly.pdbx_strand_id
1 'polypeptide(L)'
;MLSLDAVESVCDQARTTLVIHPAIRHAVHGHEEAFYIGLRRFLKGETDGRHRVPLDTGGHLELRFSKRSSPGGYNILRVSPTSAEGLRRAKEAARG
;
A
#
# COMPACT_ATOMS: atom_id res chain seq x y z
N MET A 1 14.94 -10.80 2.86
CA MET A 1 14.21 -9.56 3.19
C MET A 1 13.11 -9.41 2.16
N LEU A 2 11.85 -9.31 2.56
CA LEU A 2 10.75 -9.08 1.62
C LEU A 2 10.89 -7.66 1.07
N SER A 3 10.92 -7.50 -0.25
CA SER A 3 10.85 -6.19 -0.91
C SER A 3 9.44 -5.96 -1.45
N LEU A 4 9.18 -4.72 -1.89
CA LEU A 4 7.96 -4.42 -2.64
C LEU A 4 7.83 -5.23 -3.93
N ASP A 5 8.92 -5.76 -4.48
CA ASP A 5 8.87 -6.62 -5.68
C ASP A 5 8.13 -7.94 -5.39
N ALA A 6 8.21 -8.45 -4.15
CA ALA A 6 7.42 -9.61 -3.74
C ALA A 6 5.92 -9.30 -3.68
N VAL A 7 5.55 -8.06 -3.32
CA VAL A 7 4.17 -7.58 -3.36
C VAL A 7 3.68 -7.49 -4.80
N GLU A 8 4.49 -6.90 -5.69
CA GLU A 8 4.20 -6.77 -7.11
C GLU A 8 4.02 -8.16 -7.75
N SER A 9 4.91 -9.11 -7.44
CA SER A 9 4.82 -10.49 -7.93
C SER A 9 3.53 -11.20 -7.50
N VAL A 10 3.10 -11.05 -6.24
CA VAL A 10 1.81 -11.62 -5.78
C VAL A 10 0.62 -10.99 -6.51
N CYS A 11 0.65 -9.68 -6.74
CA CYS A 11 -0.41 -8.99 -7.46
C CYS A 11 -0.46 -9.46 -8.92
N ASP A 12 0.69 -9.62 -9.56
CA ASP A 12 0.82 -10.13 -10.93
C ASP A 12 0.30 -11.57 -11.07
N GLN A 13 0.67 -12.47 -10.16
CA GLN A 13 0.13 -13.84 -10.09
C GLN A 13 -1.41 -13.85 -9.94
N ALA A 14 -1.96 -12.87 -9.23
CA ALA A 14 -3.39 -12.68 -9.06
C ALA A 14 -4.07 -11.90 -10.20
N ARG A 15 -3.36 -11.63 -11.31
CA ARG A 15 -3.81 -10.79 -12.44
C ARG A 15 -4.41 -9.47 -11.96
N THR A 16 -3.77 -8.87 -10.96
CA THR A 16 -4.22 -7.66 -10.29
C THR A 16 -3.13 -6.60 -10.43
N THR A 17 -3.48 -5.44 -11.00
CA THR A 17 -2.55 -4.32 -11.09
C THR A 17 -2.45 -3.61 -9.74
N LEU A 18 -1.24 -3.58 -9.16
CA LEU A 18 -0.96 -2.77 -7.97
C LEU A 18 -0.79 -1.30 -8.36
N VAL A 19 -1.54 -0.42 -7.70
CA VAL A 19 -1.43 1.04 -7.86
C VAL A 19 -1.06 1.66 -6.53
N ILE A 20 0.17 2.15 -6.44
CA ILE A 20 0.74 2.80 -5.26
C ILE A 20 1.35 4.15 -5.66
N HIS A 21 1.08 5.19 -4.86
CA HIS A 21 1.70 6.49 -5.08
C HIS A 21 3.19 6.46 -4.67
N PRO A 22 4.13 7.10 -5.39
CA PRO A 22 5.56 7.06 -5.07
C PRO A 22 5.90 7.43 -3.62
N ALA A 23 5.28 8.48 -3.08
CA ALA A 23 5.46 8.86 -1.66
C ALA A 23 5.02 7.77 -0.66
N ILE A 24 4.01 6.97 -0.99
CA ILE A 24 3.60 5.83 -0.15
C ILE A 24 4.61 4.69 -0.31
N ARG A 25 5.10 4.46 -1.54
CA ARG A 25 6.17 3.49 -1.80
C ARG A 25 7.40 3.77 -0.92
N HIS A 26 7.78 5.05 -0.83
CA HIS A 26 8.87 5.50 0.03
C HIS A 26 8.53 5.33 1.52
N ALA A 27 7.35 5.75 1.97
CA ALA A 27 6.94 5.61 3.37
C ALA A 27 6.87 4.14 3.86
N VAL A 28 6.65 3.19 2.94
CA VAL A 28 6.62 1.75 3.25
C VAL A 28 8.03 1.14 3.30
N HIS A 29 9.06 1.86 2.86
CA HIS A 29 10.43 1.38 2.89
C HIS A 29 10.88 1.12 4.34
N GLY A 30 11.51 -0.02 4.60
CA GLY A 30 11.84 -0.50 5.95
C GLY A 30 10.66 -1.17 6.69
N HIS A 31 9.47 -1.15 6.10
CA HIS A 31 8.24 -1.78 6.63
C HIS A 31 7.60 -2.75 5.63
N GLU A 32 8.35 -3.22 4.63
CA GLU A 32 7.85 -4.02 3.51
C GLU A 32 7.22 -5.34 3.95
N GLU A 33 7.76 -6.00 4.96
CA GLU A 33 7.22 -7.27 5.47
C GLU A 33 5.84 -7.07 6.11
N ALA A 34 5.71 -6.07 6.99
CA ALA A 34 4.43 -5.74 7.61
C ALA A 34 3.38 -5.34 6.56
N PHE A 35 3.80 -4.56 5.57
CA PHE A 35 2.97 -4.17 4.45
C PHE A 35 2.52 -5.37 3.60
N TYR A 36 3.44 -6.27 3.26
CA TYR A 36 3.18 -7.50 2.52
C TYR A 36 2.17 -8.39 3.25
N ILE A 37 2.34 -8.60 4.56
CA ILE A 37 1.40 -9.37 5.39
C ILE A 37 0.02 -8.73 5.36
N GLY A 38 -0.08 -7.42 5.61
CA GLY A 38 -1.35 -6.70 5.59
C GLY A 38 -2.08 -6.82 4.25
N LEU A 39 -1.34 -6.68 3.16
CA LEU A 39 -1.87 -6.79 1.80
C LEU A 39 -2.35 -8.21 1.48
N ARG A 40 -1.58 -9.25 1.84
CA ARG A 40 -1.97 -10.65 1.66
C ARG A 40 -3.26 -10.98 2.41
N ARG A 41 -3.37 -10.54 3.66
CA ARG A 41 -4.58 -10.72 4.46
C ARG A 41 -5.79 -10.03 3.82
N PHE A 42 -5.62 -8.80 3.34
CA PHE A 42 -6.68 -8.10 2.60
C PHE A 42 -7.08 -8.82 1.31
N LEU A 43 -6.11 -9.31 0.52
CA LEU A 43 -6.41 -10.04 -0.70
C LEU A 43 -7.23 -11.31 -0.45
N LYS A 44 -7.01 -11.98 0.69
CA LYS A 44 -7.77 -13.14 1.17
C LYS A 44 -9.11 -12.79 1.83
N GLY A 45 -9.44 -11.51 2.01
CA GLY A 45 -10.67 -11.09 2.68
C GLY A 45 -10.63 -11.19 4.21
N GLU A 46 -9.44 -11.31 4.80
CA GLU A 46 -9.25 -11.46 6.25
C GLU A 46 -9.25 -10.11 7.00
N THR A 47 -9.19 -8.98 6.28
CA THR A 47 -9.16 -7.63 6.86
C THR A 47 -9.99 -6.64 6.04
N ASP A 48 -10.32 -5.49 6.65
CA ASP A 48 -11.03 -4.38 6.01
C ASP A 48 -10.12 -3.49 5.13
N GLY A 49 -8.85 -3.90 4.97
CA GLY A 49 -7.86 -3.23 4.15
C GLY A 49 -7.16 -2.04 4.81
N ARG A 50 -7.38 -1.77 6.11
CA ARG A 50 -6.62 -0.71 6.80
C ARG A 50 -5.22 -1.20 7.18
N HIS A 51 -4.23 -0.34 6.99
CA HIS A 51 -2.84 -0.62 7.34
C HIS A 51 -2.16 0.63 7.89
N ARG A 52 -1.38 0.50 8.95
CA ARG A 52 -0.64 1.62 9.57
C ARG A 52 0.84 1.46 9.31
N VAL A 53 1.46 2.52 8.82
CA VAL A 53 2.90 2.58 8.54
C VAL A 53 3.51 3.65 9.43
N PRO A 54 4.49 3.32 10.30
CA PRO A 54 5.25 4.33 11.03
C PRO A 54 5.96 5.28 10.05
N LEU A 55 6.06 6.56 10.41
CA LEU A 55 6.84 7.53 9.65
C LEU A 55 8.10 7.89 10.45
N ASP A 56 9.24 8.03 9.76
CA ASP A 56 10.52 8.39 10.38
C ASP A 56 10.48 9.78 11.05
N THR A 57 9.63 10.67 10.55
CA THR A 57 9.37 12.00 11.13
C THR A 57 8.51 11.94 12.40
N GLY A 58 8.15 10.75 12.87
CA GLY A 58 7.23 10.52 13.98
C GLY A 58 5.76 10.36 13.56
N GLY A 59 5.02 9.57 14.33
CA GLY A 59 3.62 9.21 14.10
C GLY A 59 3.43 8.13 13.03
N HIS A 60 2.21 8.00 12.51
CA HIS A 60 1.86 6.98 11.52
C HIS A 60 1.08 7.54 10.33
N LEU A 61 1.24 6.88 9.19
CA LEU A 61 0.44 7.00 7.99
C LEU A 61 -0.60 5.88 7.98
N GLU A 62 -1.87 6.25 7.90
CA GLU A 62 -2.95 5.30 7.70
C GLU A 62 -3.22 5.10 6.21
N LEU A 63 -3.04 3.86 5.76
CA LEU A 63 -3.30 3.41 4.41
C LEU A 63 -4.58 2.56 4.36
N ARG A 64 -5.21 2.59 3.19
CA ARG A 64 -6.32 1.74 2.82
C ARG A 64 -5.98 1.01 1.53
N PHE A 65 -6.10 -0.31 1.59
CA PHE A 65 -6.16 -1.19 0.44
C PHE A 65 -7.59 -1.23 -0.08
N SER A 66 -7.76 -1.05 -1.38
CA SER A 66 -9.06 -1.19 -2.03
C SER A 66 -8.92 -1.95 -3.33
N LYS A 67 -9.88 -2.84 -3.57
CA LYS A 67 -10.03 -3.52 -4.87
C LYS A 67 -11.03 -2.73 -5.70
N ARG A 68 -10.75 -2.56 -6.99
CA ARG A 68 -11.69 -2.05 -7.96
C ARG A 68 -11.48 -2.76 -9.29
N SER A 69 -12.52 -2.79 -10.12
CA SER A 69 -12.40 -3.20 -11.51
C SER A 69 -12.33 -1.96 -12.39
N SER A 70 -11.40 -1.96 -13.35
CA SER A 70 -11.43 -0.97 -14.43
C SER A 70 -12.65 -1.20 -15.34
N PRO A 71 -13.04 -0.22 -16.17
CA PRO A 71 -14.08 -0.42 -17.19
C PRO A 71 -13.79 -1.59 -18.15
N GLY A 72 -12.51 -1.91 -18.37
CA GLY A 72 -12.07 -3.05 -19.20
C GLY A 72 -11.98 -4.39 -18.44
N GLY A 73 -12.45 -4.48 -17.19
CA GLY A 73 -12.45 -5.73 -16.42
C GLY A 73 -11.15 -6.06 -15.68
N TYR A 74 -10.09 -5.25 -15.82
CA TYR A 74 -8.85 -5.46 -15.07
C TYR A 74 -9.03 -5.24 -13.56
N ASN A 75 -8.54 -6.19 -12.76
CA ASN A 75 -8.49 -6.07 -11.30
C ASN A 75 -7.41 -5.07 -10.91
N ILE A 76 -7.75 -4.11 -10.06
CA ILE A 76 -6.83 -3.09 -9.57
C ILE A 76 -6.85 -3.16 -8.04
N LEU A 77 -5.67 -3.33 -7.45
CA LEU A 77 -5.44 -3.12 -6.04
C LEU A 77 -4.82 -1.75 -5.84
N ARG A 78 -5.55 -0.83 -5.22
CA ARG A 78 -5.07 0.52 -4.95
C ARG A 78 -4.69 0.67 -3.49
N VAL A 79 -3.54 1.30 -3.26
CA VAL A 79 -3.07 1.71 -1.94
C VAL A 79 -3.23 3.22 -1.85
N SER A 80 -4.09 3.69 -0.96
CA SER A 80 -4.35 5.12 -0.78
C SER A 80 -4.28 5.50 0.69
N PRO A 81 -3.89 6.74 1.02
CA PRO A 81 -4.01 7.22 2.39
C PRO A 81 -5.50 7.38 2.73
N THR A 82 -5.85 7.20 4.00
CA THR A 82 -7.23 7.35 4.48
C THR A 82 -7.69 8.81 4.54
N SER A 83 -6.74 9.76 4.51
CA SER A 83 -7.00 11.20 4.52
C SER A 83 -6.05 11.97 3.59
N ALA A 84 -6.48 13.15 3.15
CA ALA A 84 -5.64 14.07 2.37
C ALA A 84 -4.39 14.49 3.15
N GLU A 85 -4.55 14.68 4.47
CA GLU A 85 -3.45 14.96 5.40
C GLU A 85 -2.42 13.82 5.45
N GLY A 86 -2.88 12.57 5.43
CA GLY A 86 -1.98 11.41 5.33
C GLY A 86 -1.13 11.45 4.06
N LEU A 87 -1.72 11.80 2.90
CA LEU A 87 -0.94 11.94 1.66
C LEU A 87 0.10 13.06 1.76
N ARG A 88 -0.27 14.20 2.37
CA ARG A 88 0.64 15.34 2.55
C ARG A 88 1.84 14.93 3.39
N ARG A 89 1.62 14.28 4.54
CA ARG A 89 2.68 13.78 5.42
C ARG A 89 3.58 12.76 4.73
N ALA A 90 3.01 11.84 3.95
CA ALA A 90 3.80 10.86 3.18
C ALA A 90 4.71 11.56 2.15
N LYS A 91 4.23 12.62 1.50
CA LYS A 91 5.02 13.41 0.54
C LYS A 91 6.13 14.22 1.21
N GLU A 92 5.89 14.71 2.42
CA GLU A 92 6.88 15.46 3.20
C GLU A 92 8.01 14.54 3.69
N ALA A 93 7.64 13.36 4.23
CA ALA A 93 8.62 12.36 4.63
C ALA A 93 9.50 11.90 3.45
N ALA A 94 8.92 11.76 2.24
CA ALA A 94 9.65 11.34 1.05
C ALA A 94 10.55 12.43 0.41
N ARG A 95 10.62 13.63 0.98
CA ARG A 95 11.47 14.74 0.51
C ARG A 95 12.67 15.02 1.42
N GLY A 96 12.64 14.52 2.66
CA GLY A 96 13.75 14.62 3.61
C GLY A 96 14.79 13.53 3.37
#